data_AF-X1U7F2-F1
#
_entry.id   AF-X1U7F2-F1
#
_cell.length_a   1.000
_cell.length_b   1.000
_cell.length_c   1.000
_cell.angle_alpha   90.00
_cell.angle_beta   90.00
_cell.angle_gamma   90.00
#
_symmetry.space_group_name_H-M   'P 1'
#
loop_
_entity.id
_entity.type
_entity.pdbx_description
1 polymer ?
#
loop_
_entity_poly.entity_id
_entity_poly.type
_entity_poly.pdbx_seq_one_letter_code
_entity_poly.pdbx_strand_id
1 'polypeptide(L)'
;MAGLDYMVAAGYNPYGVIESIQMLEREDAARPVEFFSTHPDPQNRSAYLKGRIQTRYSTFDGLRIGKEDYHRFVLDPLANNSN
;
A
#
# COMPACT_ATOMS: atom_id res chain seq x y z
N MET A 1 13.50 9.40 3.61
CA MET A 1 12.33 8.71 4.20
C MET A 1 10.99 9.20 3.63
N ALA A 2 11.01 9.75 2.42
CA ALA A 2 9.97 10.66 1.95
C ALA A 2 8.61 10.01 1.67
N GLY A 3 8.56 8.69 1.37
CA GLY A 3 7.31 8.03 0.97
C GLY A 3 6.21 8.03 2.04
N LEU A 4 6.54 7.66 3.29
CA LEU A 4 5.56 7.69 4.39
C LEU A 4 5.14 9.13 4.73
N ASP A 5 6.09 10.07 4.70
CA ASP A 5 5.79 11.49 4.93
C ASP A 5 4.83 12.02 3.87
N TYR A 6 5.04 11.69 2.58
CA TYR A 6 4.16 12.11 1.49
C TYR A 6 2.78 11.48 1.58
N MET A 7 2.66 10.19 1.93
CA MET A 7 1.36 9.55 2.11
C MET A 7 0.53 10.26 3.18
N VAL A 8 1.11 10.49 4.36
CA VAL A 8 0.41 11.14 5.47
C VAL A 8 0.09 12.59 5.15
N ALA A 9 1.02 13.35 4.54
CA ALA A 9 0.78 14.73 4.14
C ALA A 9 -0.32 14.88 3.08
N ALA A 10 -0.47 13.88 2.21
CA ALA A 10 -1.57 13.80 1.24
C ALA A 10 -2.87 13.24 1.84
N GLY A 11 -2.91 12.92 3.13
CA GLY A 11 -4.10 12.43 3.83
C GLY A 11 -4.36 10.93 3.65
N TYR A 12 -3.40 10.15 3.18
CA TYR A 12 -3.53 8.70 3.00
C TYR A 12 -3.02 7.92 4.21
N ASN A 13 -3.66 6.79 4.48
CA ASN A 13 -3.25 5.87 5.52
C ASN A 13 -1.90 5.19 5.15
N PRO A 14 -0.81 5.40 5.93
CA PRO A 14 0.51 4.88 5.60
C PRO A 14 0.59 3.35 5.72
N TYR A 15 -0.40 2.68 6.33
CA TYR A 15 -0.47 1.21 6.32
C TYR A 15 -0.74 0.63 4.92
N GLY A 16 -1.27 1.42 3.98
CA GLY A 16 -1.54 0.97 2.61
C GLY A 16 -0.29 0.43 1.91
N VAL A 17 0.89 1.01 2.13
CA VAL A 17 2.13 0.49 1.52
C VAL A 17 2.51 -0.89 2.07
N ILE A 18 2.21 -1.18 3.34
CA ILE A 18 2.48 -2.48 3.95
C ILE A 18 1.57 -3.53 3.32
N GLU A 19 0.28 -3.21 3.17
CA GLU A 19 -0.69 -4.10 2.51
C GLU A 19 -0.30 -4.39 1.05
N SER A 20 0.16 -3.37 0.32
CA SER A 20 0.65 -3.53 -1.05
C SER A 20 1.88 -4.44 -1.13
N ILE A 21 2.87 -4.26 -0.24
CA ILE A 21 4.06 -5.13 -0.22
C ILE A 21 3.66 -6.58 0.07
N GLN A 22 2.78 -6.81 1.07
CA GLN A 22 2.28 -8.15 1.39
C GLN A 22 1.50 -8.79 0.23
N MET A 23 0.79 -8.00 -0.57
CA MET A 23 0.16 -8.48 -1.79
C MET A 23 1.23 -8.94 -2.79
N LEU A 24 2.23 -8.11 -3.08
CA LEU A 24 3.29 -8.44 -4.03
C LEU A 24 4.07 -9.69 -3.59
N GLU A 25 4.39 -9.83 -2.30
CA GLU A 25 5.02 -11.02 -1.73
C GLU A 25 4.18 -12.29 -1.98
N ARG A 26 2.86 -12.21 -1.83
CA ARG A 26 1.95 -13.34 -2.12
C ARG A 26 1.91 -13.68 -3.61
N GLU A 27 1.88 -12.69 -4.48
CA GLU A 27 1.86 -12.91 -5.93
C GLU A 27 3.19 -13.47 -6.43
N ASP A 28 4.31 -13.03 -5.86
CA ASP A 28 5.66 -13.51 -6.20
C ASP A 28 5.82 -15.02 -5.98
N ALA A 29 5.16 -15.56 -4.95
CA ALA A 29 5.13 -17.00 -4.67
C ALA A 29 4.44 -17.82 -5.77
N ALA A 30 3.49 -17.22 -6.51
CA ALA A 30 2.82 -17.87 -7.63
C ALA A 30 3.55 -17.65 -8.96
N ARG A 31 4.02 -16.42 -9.19
CA ARG A 31 4.82 -16.04 -10.35
C ARG A 31 5.73 -14.86 -9.99
N PRO A 32 7.03 -14.90 -10.33
CA PRO A 32 7.95 -13.81 -10.02
C PRO A 32 7.40 -12.44 -10.42
N VAL A 33 7.41 -11.51 -9.48
CA VAL A 33 6.99 -10.13 -9.69
C VAL A 33 8.20 -9.30 -10.09
N GLU A 34 8.18 -8.73 -11.30
CA GLU A 34 9.28 -7.92 -11.86
C GLU A 34 9.71 -6.75 -10.99
N PHE A 35 8.81 -6.22 -10.15
CA PHE A 35 9.13 -5.18 -9.19
C PHE A 35 10.31 -5.59 -8.28
N PHE A 36 10.34 -6.84 -7.83
CA PHE A 36 11.38 -7.34 -6.92
C PHE A 36 12.74 -7.55 -7.61
N SER A 37 12.80 -7.58 -8.94
CA SER A 37 14.06 -7.62 -9.70
C SER A 37 14.92 -6.36 -9.50
N THR A 38 14.29 -5.20 -9.31
CA THR A 38 14.97 -3.90 -9.09
C THR A 38 14.79 -3.35 -7.69
N HIS A 39 13.76 -3.80 -6.98
CA HIS A 39 13.44 -3.41 -5.62
C HIS A 39 13.35 -4.66 -4.76
N PRO A 40 14.48 -5.35 -4.48
CA PRO A 40 14.48 -6.59 -3.73
C PRO A 40 13.72 -6.39 -2.42
N ASP A 41 12.95 -7.40 -2.03
CA ASP A 41 12.26 -7.38 -0.74
C ASP A 41 13.24 -7.78 0.36
N PRO A 42 13.67 -6.86 1.24
CA PRO A 42 14.30 -7.26 2.46
C PRO A 42 13.18 -7.83 3.32
N GLN A 43 13.27 -9.11 3.69
CA GLN A 43 12.27 -9.83 4.51
C GLN A 43 11.79 -9.07 5.78
N ASN A 44 12.50 -8.01 6.19
CA ASN A 44 12.18 -7.13 7.31
C ASN A 44 11.51 -5.79 6.93
N ARG A 45 11.16 -5.52 5.66
CA ARG A 45 10.61 -4.23 5.20
C ARG A 45 9.29 -3.91 5.88
N SER A 46 8.36 -4.86 5.87
CA SER A 46 7.04 -4.70 6.47
C SER A 46 7.11 -4.41 7.97
N ALA A 47 7.96 -5.14 8.70
CA ALA A 47 8.18 -4.92 10.13
C ALA A 47 8.80 -3.54 10.41
N TYR A 48 9.78 -3.15 9.62
CA TYR A 48 10.41 -1.83 9.71
C TYR A 48 9.41 -0.70 9.48
N LEU A 49 8.63 -0.75 8.40
CA LEU A 49 7.62 0.26 8.10
C LEU A 49 6.56 0.34 9.19
N LYS A 50 6.12 -0.81 9.73
CA LYS A 50 5.16 -0.85 10.84
C LYS A 50 5.67 -0.11 12.07
N GLY A 51 6.91 -0.39 12.50
CA GLY A 51 7.52 0.29 13.65
C GLY A 51 7.66 1.81 13.42
N ARG A 52 7.99 2.20 12.19
CA ARG A 52 8.06 3.63 11.80
C ARG A 52 6.71 4.33 11.85
N ILE A 53 5.65 3.67 11.38
CA ILE A 53 4.30 4.23 11.43
C ILE A 53 3.86 4.44 12.88
N GLN A 54 4.05 3.42 13.72
CA GLN A 54 3.69 3.47 15.14
C GLN A 54 4.44 4.58 15.90
N THR A 55 5.70 4.83 15.55
CA THR A 55 6.53 5.84 16.23
C THR A 55 6.21 7.26 15.80
N ARG A 56 5.87 7.49 14.51
CA ARG A 56 5.82 8.84 13.92
C ARG A 56 4.41 9.33 13.61
N TYR A 57 3.47 8.43 13.33
CA TYR A 57 2.13 8.80 12.82
C TYR A 57 0.99 8.23 13.66
N SER A 58 1.27 7.69 14.84
CA SER A 58 0.25 7.10 15.73
C SER A 58 -0.81 8.09 16.21
N THR A 59 -0.54 9.40 16.11
CA THR A 59 -1.47 10.46 16.50
C THR A 59 -2.27 11.04 15.34
N PHE A 60 -2.04 10.60 14.10
CA PHE A 60 -2.79 11.09 12.93
C PHE A 60 -4.09 10.31 12.78
N ASP A 61 -5.21 11.03 12.79
CA ASP A 61 -6.56 10.50 12.58
C ASP A 61 -7.11 10.91 11.20
N GLY A 62 -8.28 10.37 10.84
CA GLY A 62 -8.98 10.74 9.60
C GLY A 62 -8.27 10.37 8.29
N LEU A 63 -7.16 9.62 8.35
CA LEU A 63 -6.41 9.22 7.15
C LEU A 63 -7.22 8.28 6.26
N ARG A 64 -7.25 8.58 4.97
CA ARG A 64 -8.05 7.88 3.96
C ARG A 64 -7.41 6.55 3.59
N ILE A 65 -8.21 5.48 3.61
CA ILE A 65 -7.85 4.19 3.01
C ILE A 65 -8.18 4.18 1.50
N GLY A 66 -9.19 4.95 1.08
CA GLY A 66 -9.56 5.07 -0.34
C GLY A 66 -10.44 3.95 -0.90
N LYS A 67 -11.06 3.11 -0.05
CA LYS A 67 -11.93 2.00 -0.50
C LYS A 67 -13.11 2.47 -1.37
N GLU A 68 -13.79 3.53 -0.93
CA GLU A 68 -14.94 4.10 -1.65
C GLU A 68 -14.52 4.69 -3.01
N ASP A 69 -13.40 5.42 -3.04
CA ASP A 69 -12.84 5.97 -4.29
C ASP A 69 -12.43 4.84 -5.24
N TYR A 70 -11.76 3.81 -4.73
CA TYR A 70 -11.36 2.65 -5.53
C TYR A 70 -12.56 1.93 -6.13
N HIS A 71 -13.62 1.74 -5.33
CA HIS A 71 -14.86 1.16 -5.84
C HIS A 71 -15.45 2.00 -6.97
N ARG A 72 -15.67 3.29 -6.70
CA ARG A 72 -16.33 4.21 -7.62
C ARG A 72 -15.58 4.41 -8.93
N PHE A 73 -14.25 4.53 -8.86
CA PHE A 73 -13.44 4.94 -10.00
C PHE A 73 -12.73 3.78 -10.70
N VAL A 74 -12.70 2.58 -10.10
CA VAL A 74 -12.04 1.41 -10.67
C VAL A 74 -13.02 0.24 -10.82
N LEU A 75 -13.63 -0.20 -9.72
CA LEU A 75 -14.47 -1.41 -9.76
C LEU A 75 -15.77 -1.21 -10.55
N ASP A 76 -16.48 -0.11 -10.30
CA ASP A 76 -17.74 0.18 -11.01
C ASP A 76 -17.54 0.32 -12.52
N PRO A 77 -16.54 1.06 -13.04
CA PRO A 77 -16.28 1.11 -14.48
C PRO A 77 -15.87 -0.24 -15.06
N LEU A 78 -15.05 -1.04 -14.36
CA LEU A 78 -14.64 -2.35 -14.85
C LEU A 78 -15.81 -3.32 -14.95
N ALA A 79 -16.71 -3.32 -13.97
CA ALA A 79 -17.91 -4.15 -13.99
C ALA A 79 -18.83 -3.78 -15.17
N ASN A 80 -18.98 -2.49 -15.45
CA ASN A 80 -19.84 -2.00 -16.53
C ASN A 80 -19.27 -2.26 -17.94
N ASN A 81 -17.94 -2.33 -18.08
CA ASN A 81 -17.25 -2.58 -19.36
C ASN A 81 -16.99 -4.06 -19.65
N SER A 82 -17.41 -4.97 -18.76
CA SER A 82 -17.22 -6.42 -18.91
C SER A 82 -18.46 -7.15 -19.49
N ASN A 83 -19.46 -6.38 -19.95
CA ASN A 83 -20.63 -6.84 -20.71
C ASN A 83 -20.52 -6.44 -22.19
#